data_AF-A0A8T5TI34-F1
#
_entry.id   AF-A0A8T5TI34-F1
#
_cell.length_a   1.000
_cell.length_b   1.000
_cell.length_c   1.000
_cell.angle_alpha   90.00
_cell.angle_beta   90.00
_cell.angle_gamma   90.00
#
_symmetry.space_group_name_H-M   'P 1'
#
loop_
_entity.id
_entity.type
_entity.pdbx_description
1 polymer ?
#
loop_
_entity_poly.entity_id
_entity_poly.type
_entity_poly.pdbx_seq_one_letter_code
_entity_poly.pdbx_strand_id
1 'polypeptide(L)' 'TAGDCTLNRYEMALKCAEVFDLRKELISPIENLEQKAIRPKNVGLDISKLKKFIGTELKIYNLDDGLYYMKNHTS' A
#
# COMPACT_ATOMS: atom_id res chain seq x y z
N THR A 1 7.52 2.79 -2.30
CA THR A 1 8.32 1.74 -1.63
C THR A 1 7.63 0.42 -1.86
N ALA A 2 8.37 -0.69 -2.01
CA ALA A 2 7.74 -2.00 -2.17
C ALA A 2 7.43 -2.58 -0.79
N GLY A 3 6.14 -2.72 -0.49
CA GLY A 3 5.65 -3.48 0.65
C GLY A 3 5.29 -4.91 0.23
N ASP A 4 4.98 -5.75 1.21
CA ASP A 4 4.65 -7.18 1.01
C ASP A 4 3.27 -7.44 0.38
N CYS A 5 2.56 -6.38 -0.04
CA CYS A 5 1.18 -6.45 -0.50
C CYS A 5 1.07 -5.84 -1.91
N THR A 6 0.55 -6.61 -2.85
CA THR A 6 0.27 -6.15 -4.22
C THR A 6 -1.20 -5.72 -4.29
N LEU A 7 -1.48 -4.48 -3.92
CA LEU A 7 -2.81 -3.89 -4.03
C LEU A 7 -2.81 -2.85 -5.14
N ASN A 8 -3.95 -2.72 -5.83
CA ASN A 8 -4.14 -1.62 -6.77
C ASN A 8 -4.39 -0.31 -5.99
N ARG A 9 -4.27 0.83 -6.68
CA ARG A 9 -4.41 2.16 -6.06
C ARG A 9 -5.78 2.39 -5.42
N TYR A 10 -6.83 1.78 -5.97
CA TYR A 10 -8.19 1.90 -5.44
C TYR A 10 -8.34 1.15 -4.10
N GLU A 11 -7.87 -0.09 -4.03
CA GLU A 11 -7.85 -0.89 -2.80
C GLU A 11 -7.02 -0.23 -1.70
N MET A 12 -5.88 0.36 -2.06
CA MET A 12 -5.06 1.13 -1.12
C MET A 12 -5.81 2.36 -0.60
N ALA A 13 -6.52 3.10 -1.45
CA ALA A 13 -7.31 4.25 -1.04
C ALA A 13 -8.45 3.88 -0.09
N LEU A 14 -9.15 2.77 -0.36
CA LEU A 14 -10.20 2.25 0.54
C LEU A 14 -9.66 1.87 1.91
N LYS A 15 -8.50 1.20 1.97
CA LYS A 15 -7.83 0.86 3.23
C LYS A 15 -7.39 2.09 4.02
N CYS A 16 -6.87 3.12 3.35
CA CYS A 16 -6.58 4.40 4.00
C CYS A 16 -7.85 5.01 4.60
N ALA A 17 -8.93 5.11 3.82
CA ALA A 17 -10.17 5.69 4.33
C ALA A 17 -10.75 4.91 5.51
N GLU A 18 -10.61 3.58 5.52
CA GLU A 18 -10.98 2.74 6.67
C GLU A 18 -10.14 3.03 7.91
N VAL A 19 -8.82 3.01 7.80
CA VAL A 19 -7.93 3.16 8.95
C VAL A 19 -8.06 4.56 9.55
N PHE A 20 -8.18 5.59 8.72
CA PHE A 20 -8.24 6.99 9.15
C PHE A 20 -9.67 7.51 9.41
N ASP A 21 -10.69 6.64 9.38
CA ASP A 21 -12.10 7.00 9.61
C ASP A 21 -12.59 8.14 8.68
N LEU A 22 -12.27 8.00 7.39
CA LEU A 22 -12.66 8.95 6.34
C LEU A 22 -13.82 8.39 5.51
N ARG A 23 -14.55 9.30 4.85
CA ARG A 23 -15.70 8.98 4.00
C ARG A 23 -15.28 8.18 2.74
N LYS A 24 -15.54 6.87 2.76
CA LYS A 24 -15.22 5.95 1.64
C LYS A 24 -16.04 6.26 0.37
N GLU A 25 -17.21 6.89 0.54
CA GLU A 25 -18.16 7.20 -0.54
C GLU A 25 -17.59 8.20 -1.56
N LEU A 26 -16.54 8.94 -1.17
CA LEU A 26 -15.84 9.88 -2.04
C LEU A 26 -14.83 9.19 -2.97
N ILE A 27 -14.60 7.89 -2.81
CA ILE A 27 -13.63 7.12 -3.58
C ILE A 27 -14.38 6.36 -4.66
N SER A 28 -14.01 6.56 -5.92
CA SER A 28 -14.57 5.85 -7.07
C SER A 28 -13.47 5.17 -7.88
N PRO A 29 -13.69 3.93 -8.36
CA PRO A 29 -12.72 3.25 -9.22
C PRO A 29 -12.63 3.93 -10.59
N ILE A 30 -11.45 3.90 -11.20
CA ILE A 30 -11.21 4.38 -12.57
C ILE A 30 -10.53 3.26 -13.34
N GLU A 31 -11.18 2.77 -14.40
CA GLU A 31 -10.66 1.67 -15.20
C GLU A 31 -9.75 2.14 -16.35
N ASN A 32 -10.07 3.29 -16.94
CA ASN A 32 -9.42 3.78 -18.16
C ASN A 32 -8.84 5.18 -17.93
N LEU A 33 -7.63 5.21 -17.39
CA LEU A 33 -6.86 6.45 -17.27
C LEU A 33 -5.94 6.57 -18.49
N GLU A 34 -6.15 7.57 -19.34
CA GLU A 34 -5.23 7.87 -20.43
C GLU A 34 -3.90 8.34 -19.85
N GLN A 35 -2.90 7.46 -19.90
CA GLN A 35 -1.55 7.74 -19.45
C GLN A 35 -0.63 7.85 -20.66
N LYS A 36 0.08 8.98 -20.78
CA LYS A 36 1.06 9.22 -21.84
C LYS A 36 2.23 8.21 -21.81
N ALA A 37 2.48 7.56 -20.67
CA ALA A 37 3.50 6.54 -20.49
C ALA A 37 2.89 5.17 -20.17
N ILE A 38 3.48 4.11 -20.72
CA ILE A 38 3.10 2.73 -20.43
C ILE A 38 3.38 2.45 -18.94
N ARG A 39 2.36 1.96 -18.23
CA ARG A 39 2.51 1.47 -16.86
C ARG A 39 2.34 -0.05 -16.80
N PRO A 40 3.29 -0.78 -16.22
CA PRO A 40 3.10 -2.21 -15.95
C PRO A 40 1.92 -2.44 -15.00
N LYS A 41 1.09 -3.44 -15.31
CA LYS A 41 -0.12 -3.77 -14.52
C LYS A 41 0.22 -4.27 -13.10
N ASN A 42 1.36 -4.96 -12.95
CA ASN A 42 1.84 -5.48 -11.68
C ASN A 42 3.31 -5.09 -11.49
N VAL A 43 3.61 -4.48 -10.33
CA VAL A 43 4.95 -4.03 -9.92
C VAL A 43 5.34 -4.56 -8.54
N GLY A 44 4.64 -5.61 -8.06
CA GLY A 44 4.98 -6.26 -6.80
C GLY A 44 6.41 -6.80 -6.84
N LEU A 45 7.16 -6.60 -5.75
CA LEU A 45 8.51 -7.12 -5.60
C LEU A 45 8.51 -8.27 -4.59
N ASP A 46 9.15 -9.39 -4.95
CA ASP A 46 9.44 -10.44 -3.98
C ASP A 46 10.59 -9.98 -3.07
N ILE A 47 10.25 -9.70 -1.82
CA ILE A 47 11.19 -9.27 -0.77
C ILE A 47 11.64 -10.43 0.14
N SER A 48 11.32 -11.68 -0.20
CA SER A 48 11.69 -12.87 0.59
C SER A 48 13.21 -12.98 0.82
N LYS A 49 14.02 -12.64 -0.20
CA LYS A 49 15.49 -12.61 -0.10
C LYS A 49 15.96 -11.56 0.92
N LEU A 50 15.33 -10.39 0.90
CA LEU A 50 15.65 -9.31 1.82
C LEU A 50 15.28 -9.72 3.25
N LYS A 51 14.05 -10.22 3.48
CA LYS A 51 13.58 -10.73 4.78
C LYS A 51 14.53 -11.77 5.39
N LYS A 52 15.03 -12.70 4.58
CA LYS A 52 16.01 -13.72 5.02
C LYS A 52 17.36 -13.12 5.41
N PHE A 53 17.78 -12.05 4.74
CA PHE A 53 19.10 -11.45 4.93
C PHE A 53 19.16 -10.56 6.17
N ILE A 54 18.18 -9.67 6.37
CA ILE A 54 18.17 -8.70 7.49
C ILE A 54 17.51 -9.21 8.77
N GLY A 55 16.84 -10.38 8.74
CA GLY A 55 16.20 -10.95 9.93
C GLY A 55 15.10 -10.06 10.51
N THR A 56 14.92 -10.08 11.83
CA THR A 56 13.87 -9.31 12.55
C THR A 56 14.27 -7.87 12.88
N GLU A 57 15.48 -7.44 12.50
CA GLU A 57 16.00 -6.10 12.85
C GLU A 57 15.31 -4.98 12.07
N LEU A 58 14.89 -5.25 10.84
CA LEU A 58 14.10 -4.31 10.04
C LEU A 58 12.61 -4.68 10.10
N LYS A 59 11.81 -3.79 10.70
CA LYS A 59 10.36 -3.94 10.72
C LYS A 59 9.79 -3.60 9.35
N ILE A 60 9.62 -4.62 8.52
CA ILE A 60 8.92 -4.51 7.24
C ILE A 60 7.43 -4.53 7.53
N TYR A 61 6.79 -3.38 7.39
CA TYR A 61 5.36 -3.25 7.54
C TYR A 61 4.63 -3.81 6.31
N ASN A 62 3.59 -4.60 6.55
CA ASN A 62 2.54 -4.75 5.54
C ASN A 62 1.71 -3.44 5.48
N LEU A 63 0.79 -3.34 4.53
CA LEU A 63 0.03 -2.10 4.34
C LEU A 63 -0.75 -1.72 5.61
N ASP A 64 -1.43 -2.68 6.24
CA ASP A 64 -2.30 -2.42 7.39
C ASP A 64 -1.48 -1.96 8.60
N ASP A 65 -0.41 -2.69 8.93
CA ASP A 65 0.49 -2.32 10.03
C ASP A 65 1.12 -0.94 9.81
N GLY A 66 1.46 -0.61 8.56
CA GLY A 66 2.00 0.69 8.18
C GLY A 66 0.98 1.81 8.40
N LEU A 67 -0.26 1.62 7.95
CA LEU A 67 -1.34 2.60 8.11
C LEU A 67 -1.69 2.81 9.60
N TYR A 68 -1.79 1.74 10.40
CA TYR A 68 -2.03 1.85 11.83
C TYR A 68 -0.86 2.50 12.58
N TYR A 69 0.37 2.16 12.20
CA TYR A 69 1.57 2.83 12.74
C TYR A 69 1.50 4.34 12.48
N MET A 70 1.18 4.75 11.24
CA MET A 70 1.03 6.17 10.88
C MET A 70 -0.06 6.85 11.71
N LYS A 71 -1.25 6.26 11.80
CA LYS A 71 -2.37 6.80 12.59
C LYS A 71 -1.96 7.08 14.04
N ASN A 72 -1.24 6.15 14.65
CA ASN A 72 -0.84 6.25 16.06
C ASN A 72 0.35 7.18 16.31
N HIS A 73 1.06 7.62 15.27
CA HIS A 73 2.23 8.52 15.37
C HIS A 73 1.96 9.93 14.81
N THR A 74 0.70 10.24 14.49
CA THR A 74 0.29 11.58 14.01
C THR A 74 -0.39 12.38 15.13
N SER A 75 0.08 12.27 16.38
CA SER A 75 -0.43 13.00 17.55
C SER A 75 0.67 13.84 18.21
#